data_AF-A0A6A5HHU1-F1
#
_entry.id   AF-A0A6A5HHU1-F1
#
_cell.length_a   1.000
_cell.length_b   1.000
_cell.length_c   1.000
_cell.angle_alpha   90.00
_cell.angle_beta   90.00
_cell.angle_gamma   90.00
#
_symmetry.space_group_name_H-M   'P 1'
#
loop_
_entity.id
_entity.type
_entity.pdbx_description
1 polymer ?
#
loop_
_entity_poly.entity_id
_entity_poly.type
_entity_poly.pdbx_seq_one_letter_code
_entity_poly.pdbx_strand_id
1 'polypeptide(L)'
;MILFLSFILFIHHVNTLHVTHISDCGTARGCWKLPNGCKDASDCQTMMTWKHERRHLIIEIESKLVKPDMWLGIGFSKDGLMGNDTVFECQFPATGSGSVYLSHNTAKRNIVLKTMHVISSGRYNLFFAYGKMENGEKRMHGMVGKEAPWKSQEQVRFCQRCSSSFANVDSVAADEFKKL
;
A
#
# COMPACT_ATOMS: atom_id res chain seq x y z
N MET A 1 8.75 -56.07 6.09
CA MET A 1 8.39 -55.27 4.91
C MET A 1 7.80 -53.93 5.38
N ILE A 2 8.61 -53.09 6.02
CA ILE A 2 8.23 -51.77 6.53
C ILE A 2 9.46 -50.90 6.32
N LEU A 3 9.56 -50.18 5.20
CA LEU A 3 10.66 -49.21 4.97
C LEU A 3 10.46 -48.33 3.72
N PHE A 4 9.26 -47.84 3.40
CA PHE A 4 9.08 -46.89 2.27
C PHE A 4 7.91 -45.90 2.45
N LEU A 5 7.60 -45.45 3.67
CA LEU A 5 6.52 -44.47 3.91
C LEU A 5 6.98 -43.19 4.61
N SER A 6 8.29 -42.92 4.70
CA SER A 6 8.83 -41.83 5.51
C SER A 6 9.44 -40.66 4.71
N PHE A 7 9.35 -40.62 3.38
CA PHE A 7 10.12 -39.63 2.58
C PHE A 7 9.29 -38.71 1.65
N ILE A 8 7.97 -38.60 1.83
CA ILE A 8 7.16 -37.59 1.10
C ILE A 8 6.37 -36.71 2.09
N LEU A 9 7.06 -36.21 3.12
CA LEU A 9 6.73 -34.93 3.74
C LEU A 9 7.74 -33.91 3.21
N PHE A 10 7.80 -33.79 1.88
CA PHE A 10 8.52 -32.68 1.26
C PHE A 10 7.70 -31.43 1.56
N ILE A 11 8.24 -30.65 2.50
CA ILE A 11 7.72 -29.40 3.01
C ILE A 11 7.30 -28.50 1.84
N HIS A 12 5.99 -28.38 1.59
CA HIS A 12 5.40 -27.37 0.73
C HIS A 12 5.40 -25.99 1.42
N HIS A 13 6.55 -25.55 1.97
CA HIS A 13 6.73 -24.12 2.22
C HIS A 13 7.20 -23.48 0.93
N VAL A 14 6.26 -23.27 0.01
CA VAL A 14 6.38 -22.17 -0.93
C VAL A 14 6.39 -20.91 -0.07
N ASN A 15 7.58 -20.40 0.23
CA ASN A 15 7.73 -19.08 0.81
C ASN A 15 7.22 -18.10 -0.24
N THR A 16 6.01 -17.58 -0.05
CA THR A 16 5.50 -16.46 -0.82
C THR A 16 6.52 -15.33 -0.70
N LEU A 17 7.11 -14.92 -1.83
CA LEU A 17 8.05 -13.81 -1.85
C LEU A 17 7.25 -12.52 -1.65
N HIS A 18 7.27 -12.01 -0.42
CA HIS A 18 6.69 -10.71 -0.10
C HIS A 18 7.64 -9.62 -0.54
N VAL A 19 7.15 -8.66 -1.32
CA VAL A 19 7.94 -7.50 -1.75
C VAL A 19 8.02 -6.50 -0.60
N THR A 20 6.97 -6.46 0.22
CA THR A 20 6.91 -5.57 1.37
C THR A 20 7.72 -6.12 2.53
N HIS A 21 8.71 -5.35 2.99
CA HIS A 21 9.50 -5.70 4.17
C HIS A 21 8.78 -5.27 5.45
N ILE A 22 7.61 -5.84 5.67
CA ILE A 22 6.71 -5.46 6.76
C ILE A 22 7.28 -5.78 8.15
N SER A 23 8.25 -6.70 8.23
CA SER A 23 9.02 -6.96 9.46
C SER A 23 9.85 -5.76 9.93
N ASP A 24 10.17 -4.83 9.02
CA ASP A 24 11.03 -3.68 9.31
C ASP A 24 10.20 -2.44 9.71
N CYS A 25 8.87 -2.57 9.75
CA CYS A 25 7.97 -1.52 10.23
C CYS A 25 8.32 -1.15 11.66
N GLY A 26 8.23 0.14 12.01
CA GLY A 26 8.56 0.56 13.38
C GLY A 26 10.04 0.94 13.56
N THR A 27 10.92 0.34 12.75
CA THR A 27 12.37 0.35 12.98
C THR A 27 13.12 1.05 11.84
N ALA A 28 13.17 0.43 10.66
CA ALA A 28 13.86 0.95 9.48
C ALA A 28 12.90 1.50 8.42
N ARG A 29 11.61 1.18 8.54
CA ARG A 29 10.58 1.54 7.57
C ARG A 29 9.34 2.11 8.25
N GLY A 30 8.74 3.07 7.56
CA GLY A 30 7.36 3.44 7.81
C GLY A 30 6.42 2.54 7.03
N CYS A 31 5.24 2.29 7.58
CA CYS A 31 4.31 1.33 7.04
C CYS A 31 2.87 1.78 7.16
N TRP A 32 2.04 1.30 6.24
CA TRP A 32 0.60 1.38 6.30
C TRP A 32 0.00 0.05 5.84
N LYS A 33 -1.06 -0.38 6.51
CA LYS A 33 -1.61 -1.73 6.43
C LYS A 33 -3.13 -1.70 6.33
N LEU A 34 -3.68 -2.61 5.54
CA LEU A 34 -5.11 -2.79 5.35
C LEU A 34 -5.49 -4.28 5.42
N PRO A 35 -6.57 -4.65 6.14
CA PRO A 35 -7.37 -3.77 7.00
C PRO A 35 -6.57 -3.24 8.21
N ASN A 36 -7.03 -2.15 8.82
CA ASN A 36 -6.37 -1.59 10.00
C ASN A 36 -6.30 -2.66 11.11
N GLY A 37 -5.12 -2.79 11.73
CA GLY A 37 -4.88 -3.78 12.79
C GLY A 37 -4.36 -5.14 12.33
N CYS A 38 -4.24 -5.40 11.02
CA CYS A 38 -3.53 -6.58 10.54
C CYS A 38 -2.02 -6.50 10.89
N LYS A 39 -1.39 -7.66 11.07
CA LYS A 39 -0.06 -7.76 11.67
C LYS A 39 1.04 -7.95 10.65
N ASP A 40 0.84 -8.83 9.67
CA ASP A 40 1.87 -9.27 8.74
C ASP A 40 1.30 -9.62 7.36
N ALA A 41 2.16 -10.09 6.47
CA ALA A 41 1.77 -10.36 5.10
C ALA A 41 0.81 -11.56 4.96
N SER A 42 0.60 -12.37 6.00
CA SER A 42 -0.37 -13.47 5.98
C SER A 42 -1.81 -12.99 6.18
N ASP A 43 -2.04 -11.99 7.04
CA ASP A 43 -3.37 -11.47 7.39
C ASP A 43 -3.71 -10.13 6.73
N CYS A 44 -2.72 -9.33 6.34
CA CYS A 44 -2.95 -8.11 5.59
C CYS A 44 -3.38 -8.38 4.15
N GLN A 45 -4.36 -7.59 3.67
CA GLN A 45 -4.81 -7.58 2.28
C GLN A 45 -3.97 -6.64 1.43
N THR A 46 -3.62 -5.47 1.95
CA THR A 46 -2.76 -4.50 1.28
C THR A 46 -1.78 -3.91 2.27
N MET A 47 -0.53 -3.75 1.84
CA MET A 47 0.55 -3.22 2.65
C MET A 47 1.34 -2.23 1.81
N MET A 48 1.74 -1.13 2.42
CA MET A 48 2.67 -0.17 1.86
C MET A 48 3.80 0.02 2.87
N THR A 49 5.04 -0.05 2.42
CA THR A 49 6.20 0.34 3.23
C THR A 49 6.99 1.43 2.54
N TRP A 50 7.67 2.26 3.31
CA TRP A 50 8.59 3.26 2.78
C TRP A 50 9.81 3.45 3.65
N LYS A 51 10.93 3.80 3.01
CA LYS A 51 12.15 4.23 3.69
C LYS A 51 12.88 5.28 2.87
N HIS A 52 13.63 6.12 3.57
CA HIS A 52 14.59 7.01 2.92
C HIS A 52 15.89 6.25 2.67
N GLU A 53 16.35 6.24 1.43
CA GLU A 53 17.68 5.81 1.06
C GLU A 53 18.45 6.99 0.45
N ARG A 54 19.32 7.59 1.27
CA ARG A 54 20.06 8.83 0.95
C ARG A 54 19.14 9.98 0.56
N ARG A 55 18.92 10.19 -0.75
CA ARG A 55 18.07 11.25 -1.33
C ARG A 55 16.82 10.70 -2.01
N HIS A 56 16.59 9.40 -1.91
CA HIS A 56 15.46 8.71 -2.53
C HIS A 56 14.48 8.24 -1.47
N LEU A 57 13.20 8.29 -1.81
CA LEU A 57 12.16 7.61 -1.06
C LEU A 57 11.86 6.31 -1.79
N ILE A 58 12.11 5.19 -1.13
CA ILE A 58 11.73 3.87 -1.63
C ILE A 58 10.34 3.58 -1.08
N ILE A 59 9.41 3.28 -1.98
CA ILE A 59 8.05 2.86 -1.65
C ILE A 59 7.84 1.47 -2.23
N GLU A 60 7.29 0.58 -1.41
CA GLU A 60 6.87 -0.76 -1.81
C GLU A 60 5.39 -0.90 -1.51
N ILE A 61 4.63 -1.47 -2.46
CA ILE A 61 3.20 -1.71 -2.32
C ILE A 61 2.94 -3.16 -2.71
N GLU A 62 2.18 -3.86 -1.88
CA GLU A 62 1.77 -5.23 -2.11
C GLU A 62 0.29 -5.39 -1.76
N SER A 63 -0.48 -6.06 -2.60
CA SER A 63 -1.91 -6.26 -2.40
C SER A 63 -2.37 -7.60 -2.93
N LYS A 64 -3.16 -8.32 -2.13
CA LYS A 64 -3.88 -9.54 -2.50
C LYS A 64 -5.19 -9.25 -3.24
N LEU A 65 -5.61 -7.98 -3.29
CA LEU A 65 -6.88 -7.56 -3.89
C LEU A 65 -6.80 -7.36 -5.41
N VAL A 66 -5.59 -7.38 -5.97
CA VAL A 66 -5.34 -7.08 -7.37
C VAL A 66 -4.82 -8.31 -8.10
N LYS A 67 -5.30 -8.51 -9.32
CA LYS A 67 -5.01 -9.63 -10.21
C LYS A 67 -4.73 -9.09 -11.63
N PRO A 68 -4.39 -9.93 -12.62
CA PRO A 68 -4.30 -9.46 -14.00
C PRO A 68 -5.58 -8.73 -14.45
N ASP A 69 -5.40 -7.72 -15.30
CA ASP A 69 -6.45 -6.79 -15.78
C ASP A 69 -7.03 -5.88 -14.68
N MET A 70 -6.20 -5.51 -13.70
CA MET A 70 -6.58 -4.59 -12.62
C MET A 70 -5.48 -3.58 -12.33
N TRP A 71 -5.83 -2.54 -11.57
CA TRP A 71 -4.92 -1.52 -11.08
C TRP A 71 -5.11 -1.32 -9.58
N LEU A 72 -4.06 -0.83 -8.91
CA LEU A 72 -4.14 -0.22 -7.58
C LEU A 72 -3.48 1.15 -7.58
N GLY A 73 -3.87 2.01 -6.65
CA GLY A 73 -3.32 3.33 -6.44
C GLY A 73 -3.32 3.72 -4.97
N ILE A 74 -2.26 4.41 -4.55
CA ILE A 74 -2.17 5.08 -3.25
C ILE A 74 -2.11 6.58 -3.48
N GLY A 75 -3.18 7.27 -3.05
CA GLY A 75 -3.29 8.72 -3.09
C GLY A 75 -2.70 9.37 -1.85
N PHE A 76 -1.94 10.43 -2.06
CA PHE A 76 -1.31 11.25 -1.02
C PHE A 76 -2.11 12.53 -0.87
N SER A 77 -3.11 12.49 0.00
CA SER A 77 -4.08 13.58 0.11
C SER A 77 -3.83 14.48 1.30
N LYS A 78 -3.96 15.79 1.07
CA LYS A 78 -3.99 16.79 2.13
C LYS A 78 -5.41 17.01 2.68
N ASP A 79 -6.41 16.54 1.95
CA ASP A 79 -7.81 16.57 2.35
C ASP A 79 -8.34 15.16 2.64
N GLY A 80 -9.64 15.04 2.86
CA GLY A 80 -10.31 13.77 3.17
C GLY A 80 -10.70 12.96 1.93
N LEU A 81 -10.21 13.31 0.74
CA LEU A 81 -10.63 12.75 -0.54
C LEU A 81 -9.40 12.36 -1.37
N MET A 82 -9.57 11.45 -2.34
CA MET A 82 -8.53 11.10 -3.33
C MET A 82 -8.83 11.78 -4.69
N GLY A 83 -9.23 13.05 -4.65
CA GLY A 83 -9.80 13.76 -5.81
C GLY A 83 -8.83 14.71 -6.52
N ASN A 84 -7.88 15.29 -5.80
CA ASN A 84 -6.93 16.28 -6.31
C ASN A 84 -5.50 16.00 -5.80
N ASP A 85 -5.06 14.76 -6.00
CA ASP A 85 -3.94 14.21 -5.25
C ASP A 85 -2.90 13.58 -6.15
N THR A 86 -1.66 13.58 -5.68
CA THR A 86 -0.63 12.73 -6.27
C THR A 86 -0.97 11.29 -5.95
N VAL A 87 -0.80 10.39 -6.92
CA VAL A 87 -1.12 8.96 -6.80
C VAL A 87 0.08 8.15 -7.26
N PHE A 88 0.45 7.15 -6.46
CA PHE A 88 1.39 6.11 -6.87
C PHE A 88 0.56 4.90 -7.24
N GLU A 89 0.71 4.38 -8.44
CA GLU A 89 -0.17 3.33 -8.95
C GLU A 89 0.59 2.20 -9.61
N CYS A 90 0.03 1.01 -9.51
CA CYS A 90 0.48 -0.17 -10.24
C CYS A 90 -0.65 -0.61 -11.16
N GLN A 91 -0.34 -0.80 -12.44
CA GLN A 91 -1.28 -1.34 -13.43
C GLN A 91 -0.81 -2.72 -13.86
N PHE A 92 -1.71 -3.69 -13.80
CA PHE A 92 -1.44 -5.08 -14.13
C PHE A 92 -2.23 -5.42 -15.40
N PRO A 93 -1.59 -5.45 -16.58
CA PRO A 93 -2.27 -5.84 -17.81
C PRO A 93 -2.76 -7.29 -17.72
N ALA A 94 -3.70 -7.66 -18.59
CA ALA A 94 -4.19 -9.04 -18.68
C ALA A 94 -3.07 -10.04 -19.01
N THR A 95 -2.07 -9.60 -19.77
CA THR A 95 -0.87 -10.36 -20.14
C THR A 95 0.38 -9.51 -19.99
N GLY A 96 1.51 -10.14 -19.64
CA GLY A 96 2.78 -9.45 -19.43
C GLY A 96 3.02 -9.01 -17.98
N SER A 97 3.89 -8.01 -17.80
CA SER A 97 4.33 -7.55 -16.49
C SER A 97 3.56 -6.31 -16.03
N GLY A 98 3.43 -6.15 -14.71
CA GLY A 98 2.90 -4.94 -14.11
C GLY A 98 3.80 -3.73 -14.38
N SER A 99 3.20 -2.54 -14.38
CA SER A 99 3.90 -1.27 -14.54
C SER A 99 3.56 -0.32 -13.40
N VAL A 100 4.55 0.44 -12.92
CA VAL A 100 4.38 1.45 -11.87
C VAL A 100 4.32 2.81 -12.51
N TYR A 101 3.35 3.63 -12.10
CA TYR A 101 3.22 5.00 -12.54
C TYR A 101 3.10 5.94 -11.35
N LEU A 102 3.60 7.14 -11.57
CA LEU A 102 3.22 8.30 -10.80
C LEU A 102 2.13 9.02 -11.59
N SER A 103 1.05 9.40 -10.93
CA SER A 103 -0.05 10.11 -11.56
C SER A 103 -0.64 11.18 -10.65
N HIS A 104 -1.55 11.98 -11.20
CA HIS A 104 -2.31 12.98 -10.47
C HIS A 104 -3.78 12.82 -10.76
N ASN A 105 -4.58 12.65 -9.72
CA ASN A 105 -6.02 12.78 -9.84
C ASN A 105 -6.37 14.27 -9.96
N THR A 106 -7.16 14.56 -10.98
CA THR A 106 -8.05 15.71 -11.03
C THR A 106 -9.46 15.19 -10.75
N ALA A 107 -10.39 16.04 -10.32
CA ALA A 107 -11.73 15.63 -9.91
C ALA A 107 -12.48 14.69 -10.88
N LYS A 108 -12.08 14.62 -12.16
CA LYS A 108 -12.69 13.77 -13.19
C LYS A 108 -11.74 12.83 -13.92
N ARG A 109 -10.42 12.92 -13.72
CA ARG A 109 -9.42 12.21 -14.54
C ARG A 109 -8.16 11.93 -13.74
N ASN A 110 -7.50 10.83 -14.06
CA ASN A 110 -6.13 10.58 -13.60
C ASN A 110 -5.14 10.81 -14.75
N ILE A 111 -4.08 11.57 -14.49
CA ILE A 111 -3.06 11.94 -15.48
C ILE A 111 -1.71 11.42 -15.02
N VAL A 112 -1.06 10.56 -15.82
CA VAL A 112 0.30 10.08 -15.54
C VAL A 112 1.29 11.25 -15.61
N LEU A 113 2.10 11.38 -14.57
CA LEU A 113 3.12 12.42 -14.44
C LEU A 113 4.49 11.90 -14.88
N LYS A 114 5.31 12.79 -15.43
CA LYS A 114 6.72 12.50 -15.75
C LYS A 114 7.65 12.70 -14.55
N THR A 115 7.24 13.50 -13.57
CA THR A 115 8.07 13.92 -12.43
C THR A 115 7.25 14.00 -11.15
N MET A 116 7.88 13.66 -10.04
CA MET A 116 7.27 13.67 -8.71
C MET A 116 7.17 15.08 -8.12
N HIS A 117 5.98 15.44 -7.64
CA HIS A 117 5.83 16.58 -6.74
C HIS A 117 6.50 16.27 -5.39
N VAL A 118 7.13 17.27 -4.78
CA VAL A 118 7.84 17.09 -3.50
C VAL A 118 6.85 16.75 -2.39
N ILE A 119 6.81 15.48 -1.98
CA ILE A 119 5.95 15.00 -0.88
C ILE A 119 6.65 15.02 0.50
N SER A 120 7.93 15.41 0.56
CA SER A 120 8.75 15.27 1.78
C SER A 120 8.44 16.28 2.90
N SER A 121 7.74 17.38 2.60
CA SER A 121 7.48 18.47 3.56
C SER A 121 6.07 18.44 4.18
N GLY A 122 5.13 17.69 3.60
CA GLY A 122 3.72 17.68 3.99
C GLY A 122 3.33 16.54 4.93
N ARG A 123 2.11 16.63 5.47
CA ARG A 123 1.39 15.54 6.13
C ARG A 123 0.26 15.09 5.20
N TYR A 124 0.09 13.78 5.05
CA TYR A 124 -0.85 13.22 4.07
C TYR A 124 -1.71 12.12 4.68
N ASN A 125 -3.00 12.17 4.37
CA ASN A 125 -3.85 11.00 4.43
C ASN A 125 -3.47 10.08 3.27
N LEU A 126 -3.21 8.80 3.54
CA LEU A 126 -3.03 7.80 2.48
C LEU A 126 -4.39 7.23 2.13
N PHE A 127 -4.70 7.15 0.84
CA PHE A 127 -5.93 6.54 0.32
C PHE A 127 -5.58 5.40 -0.62
N PHE A 128 -6.11 4.21 -0.39
CA PHE A 128 -5.98 3.08 -1.28
C PHE A 128 -7.21 2.96 -2.16
N ALA A 129 -6.96 2.76 -3.44
CA ALA A 129 -7.97 2.45 -4.43
C ALA A 129 -7.48 1.33 -5.32
N TYR A 130 -8.41 0.51 -5.81
CA TYR A 130 -8.11 -0.52 -6.81
C TYR A 130 -9.33 -0.73 -7.70
N GLY A 131 -9.12 -1.23 -8.90
CA GLY A 131 -10.19 -1.37 -9.88
C GLY A 131 -9.79 -2.18 -11.09
N LYS A 132 -10.74 -2.38 -12.01
CA LYS A 132 -10.50 -3.08 -13.27
C LYS A 132 -9.83 -2.16 -14.30
N MET A 133 -8.99 -2.77 -15.12
CA MET A 133 -8.59 -2.21 -16.40
C MET A 133 -9.62 -2.62 -17.46
N GLU A 134 -9.79 -1.81 -18.49
CA GLU A 134 -10.55 -2.20 -19.69
C GLU A 134 -9.87 -1.59 -20.91
N ASN A 135 -9.55 -2.43 -21.90
CA ASN A 135 -8.80 -2.02 -23.10
C ASN A 135 -7.47 -1.30 -22.77
N GLY A 136 -6.81 -1.71 -21.68
CA GLY A 136 -5.55 -1.09 -21.23
C GLY A 136 -5.72 0.24 -20.49
N GLU A 137 -6.96 0.70 -20.25
CA GLU A 137 -7.24 1.92 -19.51
C GLU A 137 -7.87 1.63 -18.13
N LYS A 138 -7.57 2.47 -17.14
CA LYS A 138 -8.18 2.36 -15.81
C LYS A 138 -9.63 2.79 -15.85
N ARG A 139 -10.53 1.92 -15.40
CA ARG A 139 -11.91 2.33 -15.09
C ARG A 139 -11.92 3.14 -13.80
N MET A 140 -12.66 4.25 -13.78
CA MET A 140 -12.91 5.00 -12.55
C MET A 140 -13.63 4.07 -11.56
N HIS A 141 -13.08 3.93 -10.37
CA HIS A 141 -13.76 3.26 -9.28
C HIS A 141 -14.66 4.29 -8.56
N GLY A 142 -15.85 3.87 -8.16
CA GLY A 142 -16.62 4.63 -7.16
C GLY A 142 -16.15 4.30 -5.75
N MET A 143 -16.54 5.10 -4.76
CA MET A 143 -16.51 4.66 -3.35
C MET A 143 -17.53 3.53 -3.19
N VAL A 144 -17.15 2.28 -3.42
CA VAL A 144 -18.08 1.14 -3.31
C VAL A 144 -17.61 0.19 -2.23
N GLY A 145 -18.45 -0.01 -1.21
CA GLY A 145 -18.30 -1.05 -0.18
C GLY A 145 -18.56 -0.58 1.26
N LYS A 146 -18.96 -1.51 2.13
CA LYS A 146 -19.17 -1.32 3.59
C LYS A 146 -17.86 -1.16 4.39
N GLU A 147 -16.71 -1.15 3.73
CA GLU A 147 -15.35 -1.17 4.33
C GLU A 147 -14.53 0.09 3.98
N ALA A 148 -15.20 1.14 3.50
CA ALA A 148 -14.65 2.47 3.54
C ALA A 148 -14.46 2.93 5.01
N PRO A 149 -13.37 3.66 5.33
CA PRO A 149 -12.42 4.24 4.38
C PRO A 149 -11.14 3.41 4.26
N TRP A 150 -10.75 3.09 3.03
CA TRP A 150 -9.42 2.58 2.66
C TRP A 150 -8.36 3.68 2.85
N LYS A 151 -8.30 4.24 4.05
CA LYS A 151 -7.54 5.43 4.40
C LYS A 151 -6.68 5.16 5.62
N SER A 152 -5.50 5.76 5.69
CA SER A 152 -4.72 5.80 6.93
C SER A 152 -5.51 6.40 8.09
N GLN A 153 -5.36 5.82 9.28
CA GLN A 153 -5.98 6.33 10.51
C GLN A 153 -5.40 7.69 10.90
N GLU A 154 -4.10 7.85 10.68
CA GLU A 154 -3.36 9.09 10.95
C GLU A 154 -2.71 9.65 9.68
N GLN A 155 -2.33 10.93 9.74
CA GLN A 155 -1.56 11.54 8.66
C GLN A 155 -0.09 11.11 8.71
N VAL A 156 0.45 10.79 7.54
CA VAL A 156 1.82 10.30 7.35
C VAL A 156 2.75 11.41 6.89
N ARG A 157 4.02 11.35 7.31
CA ARG A 157 5.07 12.26 6.84
C ARG A 157 6.24 11.49 6.25
N PHE A 158 6.62 11.83 5.02
CA PHE A 158 7.73 11.20 4.30
C PHE A 158 9.04 11.98 4.49
N CYS A 159 9.55 12.02 5.71
CA CYS A 159 10.76 12.79 6.05
C CYS A 159 11.91 11.90 6.52
N GLN A 160 13.13 12.33 6.23
CA GLN A 160 14.36 11.61 6.55
C GLN A 160 14.78 11.76 8.04
N ARG A 161 14.34 12.83 8.71
CA ARG A 161 14.72 13.20 10.09
C ARG A 161 13.52 13.70 10.89
N CYS A 162 12.52 12.85 11.08
CA CYS A 162 11.40 13.15 12.00
C CYS A 162 11.40 12.19 13.19
N SER A 163 10.69 12.55 14.26
CA SER A 163 10.43 11.60 15.36
C SER A 163 9.72 10.35 14.83
N SER A 164 10.05 9.20 15.41
CA SER A 164 9.53 7.88 15.05
C SER A 164 8.00 7.80 15.06
N SER A 165 7.32 8.66 15.85
CA SER A 165 5.87 8.77 15.94
C SER A 165 5.16 9.14 14.62
N PHE A 166 5.87 9.69 13.62
CA PHE A 166 5.29 10.05 12.31
C PHE A 166 5.81 9.19 11.15
N ALA A 167 6.86 8.40 11.41
CA ALA A 167 7.38 7.42 10.48
C ALA A 167 6.61 6.10 10.58
N ASN A 168 6.15 5.75 11.79
CA ASN A 168 5.45 4.51 12.07
C ASN A 168 3.95 4.79 12.19
N VAL A 169 3.13 4.41 11.20
CA VAL A 169 1.67 4.55 11.29
C VAL A 169 1.06 3.41 12.14
N ASP A 170 1.90 2.55 12.71
CA ASP A 170 1.52 1.51 13.65
C ASP A 170 1.77 1.95 15.10
N SER A 171 1.10 3.00 15.55
CA SER A 171 0.89 3.28 16.98
C SER A 171 -0.19 4.37 17.05
N VAL A 172 -1.45 4.07 17.33
CA VAL A 172 -1.90 3.78 18.69
C VAL A 172 -2.87 2.60 18.74
N ALA A 173 -2.65 1.74 19.73
CA ALA A 173 -3.56 0.68 20.13
C ALA A 173 -5.01 1.20 20.29
N ALA A 174 -5.97 0.34 19.99
CA ALA A 174 -7.40 0.61 20.14
C ALA A 174 -7.89 0.78 21.60
N ASP A 175 -7.10 1.38 22.50
CA ASP A 175 -7.37 1.45 23.95
C ASP A 175 -7.49 2.86 24.56
N GLU A 176 -7.48 3.94 23.78
CA GLU A 176 -7.76 5.30 24.31
C GLU A 176 -9.16 5.86 23.98
N PHE A 177 -10.14 5.00 23.68
CA PHE A 177 -11.57 5.36 23.68
C PHE A 177 -12.35 4.80 24.89
N LYS A 178 -11.66 4.65 26.03
CA LYS A 178 -12.29 4.46 27.35
C LYS A 178 -11.66 5.40 28.38
N LYS A 179 -11.85 6.71 28.19
CA LYS A 179 -11.93 7.73 29.24
C LYS A 179 -12.09 9.10 28.57
N LEU A 180 -13.34 9.42 28.24
CA LEU A 180 -14.02 10.70 28.43
C LEU A 180 -15.48 10.52 27.98
#